data_AF-A0AAE0H509-F1
#
_entry.id   AF-A0AAE0H509-F1
#
_cell.length_a   1.000
_cell.length_b   1.000
_cell.length_c   1.000
_cell.angle_alpha   90.00
_cell.angle_beta   90.00
_cell.angle_gamma   90.00
#
_symmetry.space_group_name_H-M   'P 1'
#
loop_
_entity.id
_entity.type
_entity.pdbx_description
1 polymer ?
#
loop_
_entity_poly.entity_id
_entity_poly.type
_entity_poly.pdbx_seq_one_letter_code
_entity_poly.pdbx_strand_id
1 'polypeptide(L)'
;MSDQKKRAEELQLLTSLLQSLGWSGPSDTTIYNGMPNFDTDKTKQSISAWYKYKKKKMKVADNKSVEATVKGWLDATDDLNKYSYRDETLPCAETRVRADFWYLTEDHSVVLEVDEHHHQSYEVTCEIVRMQKLHDQRPEYPLHLIRFNPHCDDPFKRETLLKTLRDAIAMPNRSRNEPSGILVEYIGYPRSRERLMRTTRELLLRNVGAANSRGALLADRDGGDRAEAAERMRRCASDLVDAYEAYKNACRECVHAGAIS
;
A
#
# COMPACT_ATOMS: atom_id res chain seq x y z
N MET A 1 -4.97 0.83 -48.81
CA MET A 1 -5.48 -0.39 -48.14
C MET A 1 -6.99 -0.38 -48.26
N SER A 2 -7.62 -1.48 -48.69
CA SER A 2 -9.07 -1.51 -48.89
C SER A 2 -9.81 -1.42 -47.55
N ASP A 3 -10.97 -0.77 -47.53
CA ASP A 3 -11.83 -0.64 -46.34
C ASP A 3 -12.18 -1.98 -45.68
N GLN A 4 -12.16 -3.08 -46.45
CA GLN A 4 -12.34 -4.43 -45.95
C GLN A 4 -11.20 -4.88 -45.02
N LYS A 5 -9.95 -4.52 -45.32
CA LYS A 5 -8.81 -4.88 -44.48
C LYS A 5 -8.88 -4.16 -43.12
N LYS A 6 -9.25 -2.87 -43.13
CA LYS A 6 -9.42 -2.08 -41.91
C LYS A 6 -10.56 -2.61 -41.03
N ARG A 7 -11.69 -3.01 -41.62
CA ARG A 7 -12.81 -3.63 -40.89
C ARG A 7 -12.43 -4.98 -40.27
N ALA A 8 -11.64 -5.80 -40.97
CA ALA A 8 -11.17 -7.08 -40.44
C ALA A 8 -10.26 -6.90 -39.23
N GLU A 9 -9.34 -5.92 -39.29
CA GLU A 9 -8.44 -5.57 -38.18
C GLU A 9 -9.22 -5.03 -36.96
N GLU A 10 -10.23 -4.18 -37.16
CA GLU A 10 -11.10 -3.66 -36.10
C GLU A 10 -11.94 -4.77 -35.43
N LEU A 11 -12.49 -5.70 -36.21
CA LEU A 11 -13.23 -6.87 -35.70
C LEU A 11 -12.33 -7.80 -34.88
N GLN A 12 -11.10 -8.03 -35.33
CA GLN A 12 -10.14 -8.87 -34.63
C GLN A 12 -9.75 -8.27 -33.27
N LEU A 13 -9.50 -6.96 -33.22
CA LEU A 13 -9.24 -6.22 -31.98
C LEU A 13 -10.42 -6.31 -30.99
N LEU A 14 -11.65 -6.14 -31.49
CA LEU A 14 -12.85 -6.22 -30.66
C LEU A 14 -13.04 -7.63 -30.07
N THR A 15 -12.83 -8.67 -30.87
CA THR A 15 -12.91 -10.07 -30.42
C THR A 15 -11.86 -10.40 -29.38
N SER A 16 -10.61 -9.97 -29.56
CA SER A 16 -9.55 -10.17 -28.57
C SER A 16 -9.85 -9.45 -27.25
N LEU A 17 -10.39 -8.23 -27.31
CA LEU A 17 -10.80 -7.49 -26.12
C LEU A 17 -11.92 -8.23 -25.37
N LEU A 18 -12.94 -8.71 -26.09
CA LEU A 18 -14.06 -9.45 -25.48
C LEU A 18 -13.61 -10.77 -24.85
N GLN A 19 -12.68 -11.50 -25.48
CA GLN A 19 -12.09 -12.72 -24.91
C GLN A 19 -11.30 -12.43 -23.63
N SER A 20 -10.54 -11.33 -23.58
CA SER A 20 -9.80 -10.91 -22.37
C SER A 20 -10.73 -10.58 -21.19
N LEU A 21 -11.99 -10.25 -21.47
CA LEU A 21 -13.03 -9.96 -20.49
C LEU A 21 -13.88 -11.19 -20.12
N GLY A 22 -13.47 -12.39 -20.56
CA GLY A 22 -14.13 -13.66 -20.24
C GLY A 22 -15.37 -13.98 -21.07
N TRP A 23 -15.56 -13.34 -22.22
CA TRP A 23 -16.67 -13.67 -23.13
C TRP A 23 -16.34 -14.92 -23.97
N SER A 24 -17.13 -15.98 -23.82
CA SER A 24 -16.95 -17.29 -24.50
C SER A 24 -17.82 -17.47 -25.76
N GLY A 25 -18.14 -16.37 -26.45
CA GLY A 25 -18.92 -16.43 -27.70
C GLY A 25 -18.22 -17.24 -28.80
N PRO A 26 -18.97 -17.74 -29.80
CA PRO A 26 -18.43 -18.62 -30.85
C PRO A 26 -17.31 -17.93 -31.63
N SER A 27 -16.17 -18.62 -31.76
CA SER A 27 -14.93 -18.14 -32.38
C SER A 27 -14.96 -18.09 -33.92
N ASP A 28 -16.09 -18.45 -34.53
CA ASP A 28 -16.19 -18.62 -35.98
C ASP A 28 -16.45 -17.27 -36.68
N THR A 29 -15.41 -16.75 -37.32
CA THR A 29 -15.46 -15.51 -38.13
C THR A 29 -16.35 -15.64 -39.38
N THR A 30 -16.72 -16.87 -39.75
CA THR A 30 -17.56 -17.22 -40.90
C THR A 30 -19.04 -16.83 -40.76
N ILE A 31 -19.50 -16.50 -39.56
CA ILE A 31 -20.91 -16.11 -39.32
C ILE A 31 -21.21 -14.67 -39.82
N TYR A 32 -20.19 -13.84 -40.03
CA TYR A 32 -20.38 -12.40 -40.28
C TYR A 32 -20.52 -11.99 -41.76
N ASN A 33 -20.28 -12.88 -42.72
CA ASN A 33 -20.35 -12.55 -44.16
C ASN A 33 -21.78 -12.51 -44.74
N GLY A 34 -22.81 -12.75 -43.92
CA GLY A 34 -24.21 -12.74 -44.35
C GLY A 34 -25.17 -11.94 -43.46
N MET A 35 -24.67 -11.18 -42.47
CA MET A 35 -25.57 -10.44 -41.57
C MET A 35 -25.96 -9.09 -42.20
N PRO A 36 -27.26 -8.76 -42.29
CA PRO A 36 -27.73 -7.47 -42.77
C PRO A 36 -27.20 -6.37 -41.85
N ASN A 37 -26.81 -5.23 -42.45
CA ASN A 37 -26.34 -3.98 -41.83
C ASN A 37 -26.44 -3.98 -40.29
N PHE A 38 -25.33 -4.31 -39.63
CA PHE A 38 -25.19 -4.16 -38.19
C PHE A 38 -25.43 -2.70 -37.82
N ASP A 39 -26.57 -2.42 -37.20
CA ASP A 39 -26.91 -1.12 -36.64
C ASP A 39 -26.00 -0.87 -35.43
N THR A 40 -24.85 -0.23 -35.70
CA THR A 40 -23.81 0.06 -34.72
C THR A 40 -24.33 0.87 -33.54
N ASP A 41 -25.43 1.61 -33.72
CA ASP A 41 -25.99 2.46 -32.68
C ASP A 41 -26.82 1.64 -31.68
N LYS A 42 -27.54 0.60 -32.14
CA LYS A 42 -28.22 -0.36 -31.26
C LYS A 42 -27.24 -1.21 -30.45
N THR A 43 -26.11 -1.60 -31.03
CA THR A 43 -25.06 -2.34 -30.31
C THR A 43 -24.38 -1.46 -29.26
N LYS A 44 -24.07 -0.19 -29.59
CA LYS A 44 -23.51 0.78 -28.63
C LYS A 44 -24.47 1.07 -27.48
N GLN A 45 -25.77 1.22 -27.75
CA GLN A 45 -26.79 1.38 -26.71
C GLN A 45 -26.88 0.16 -25.80
N SER A 46 -26.80 -1.05 -26.35
CA SER A 46 -26.86 -2.30 -25.58
C SER A 46 -25.64 -2.50 -24.68
N ILE A 47 -24.44 -2.19 -25.18
CA ILE A 47 -23.20 -2.21 -24.38
C ILE A 47 -23.26 -1.14 -23.29
N SER A 48 -23.71 0.08 -23.59
CA SER A 48 -23.86 1.15 -22.60
C SER A 48 -24.89 0.79 -21.51
N ALA A 49 -26.01 0.19 -21.88
CA ALA A 49 -27.03 -0.30 -20.94
C ALA A 49 -26.48 -1.43 -20.07
N TRP A 50 -25.71 -2.36 -20.63
CA TRP A 50 -25.04 -3.42 -19.87
C TRP A 50 -23.99 -2.87 -18.89
N TYR A 51 -23.17 -1.90 -19.31
CA TYR A 51 -22.23 -1.21 -18.41
C TYR A 51 -22.95 -0.45 -17.29
N LYS A 52 -24.05 0.26 -17.60
CA LYS A 52 -24.89 0.92 -16.57
C LYS A 52 -25.52 -0.10 -15.61
N TYR A 53 -26.00 -1.22 -16.11
CA TYR A 53 -26.55 -2.31 -15.30
C TYR A 53 -25.48 -2.94 -14.39
N LYS A 54 -24.29 -3.28 -14.93
CA LYS A 54 -23.18 -3.83 -14.13
C LYS A 54 -22.70 -2.83 -13.08
N LYS A 55 -22.53 -1.55 -13.45
CA LYS A 55 -22.15 -0.47 -12.53
C LYS A 55 -23.20 -0.23 -11.43
N LYS A 56 -24.49 -0.42 -11.75
CA LYS A 56 -25.59 -0.36 -10.77
C LYS A 56 -25.64 -1.59 -9.87
N LYS A 57 -25.43 -2.80 -10.39
CA LYS A 57 -25.37 -4.04 -9.59
C LYS A 57 -24.14 -4.10 -8.68
N MET A 58 -23.00 -3.59 -9.13
CA MET A 58 -21.78 -3.44 -8.30
C MET A 58 -21.89 -2.34 -7.25
N LYS A 59 -22.84 -1.40 -7.37
CA LYS A 59 -23.10 -0.35 -6.37
C LYS A 59 -24.05 -0.78 -5.24
N VAL A 60 -24.70 -1.95 -5.33
CA VAL A 60 -25.77 -2.38 -4.40
C VAL A 60 -25.40 -3.63 -3.60
N ALA A 61 -24.29 -4.30 -3.91
CA ALA A 61 -23.60 -5.08 -2.89
C ALA A 61 -22.89 -4.05 -2.00
N ASP A 62 -23.24 -3.99 -0.72
CA ASP A 62 -22.58 -3.19 0.31
C ASP A 62 -21.06 -3.29 0.12
N ASN A 63 -20.46 -2.28 -0.52
CA ASN A 63 -19.03 -2.05 -0.53
C ASN A 63 -18.67 -1.60 0.89
N LYS A 64 -18.84 -2.49 1.87
CA LYS A 64 -18.10 -2.38 3.12
C LYS A 64 -16.66 -2.33 2.69
N SER A 65 -15.98 -1.22 2.96
CA SER A 65 -14.54 -1.09 2.70
C SER A 65 -13.85 -2.32 3.28
N VAL A 66 -12.76 -2.76 2.68
CA VAL A 66 -12.12 -3.99 3.15
C VAL A 66 -11.69 -3.85 4.62
N GLU A 67 -11.30 -2.63 4.99
CA GLU A 67 -11.12 -2.21 6.37
C GLU A 67 -12.34 -2.42 7.27
N ALA A 68 -13.57 -2.12 6.82
CA ALA A 68 -14.78 -2.39 7.60
C ALA A 68 -15.03 -3.90 7.78
N THR A 69 -14.59 -4.72 6.83
CA THR A 69 -14.61 -6.19 6.99
C THR A 69 -13.61 -6.64 8.06
N VAL A 70 -12.39 -6.12 8.02
CA VAL A 70 -11.36 -6.38 9.04
C VAL A 70 -11.85 -5.90 10.41
N LYS A 71 -12.43 -4.70 10.49
CA LYS A 71 -13.05 -4.17 11.70
C LYS A 71 -14.08 -5.14 12.27
N GLY A 72 -14.96 -5.68 11.43
CA GLY A 72 -15.93 -6.69 11.84
C GLY A 72 -15.31 -7.98 12.38
N TRP A 73 -14.14 -8.39 11.88
CA TRP A 73 -13.41 -9.52 12.44
C TRP A 73 -12.84 -9.21 13.83
N LEU A 74 -12.30 -8.01 14.02
CA LEU A 74 -11.73 -7.56 15.29
C LEU A 74 -12.82 -7.36 16.35
N ASP A 75 -13.92 -6.70 15.98
CA ASP A 75 -15.07 -6.46 16.87
C ASP A 75 -15.70 -7.77 17.36
N ALA A 76 -15.74 -8.80 16.50
CA ALA A 76 -16.25 -10.12 16.84
C ALA A 76 -15.26 -10.98 17.65
N THR A 77 -14.09 -10.45 17.99
CA THR A 77 -13.02 -11.16 18.71
C THR A 77 -12.78 -10.49 20.06
N ASP A 78 -13.30 -11.09 21.15
CA ASP A 78 -13.35 -10.49 22.49
C ASP A 78 -11.99 -9.98 23.00
N ASP A 79 -10.89 -10.65 22.66
CA ASP A 79 -9.55 -10.26 23.11
C ASP A 79 -8.87 -9.21 22.22
N LEU A 80 -9.41 -8.96 21.01
CA LEU A 80 -8.83 -8.04 20.02
C LEU A 80 -9.73 -6.83 19.72
N ASN A 81 -10.87 -6.68 20.40
CA ASN A 81 -11.79 -5.56 20.20
C ASN A 81 -11.41 -4.27 20.96
N LYS A 82 -10.28 -4.27 21.69
CA LYS A 82 -9.77 -3.14 22.48
C LYS A 82 -8.70 -2.36 21.73
N TYR A 83 -9.12 -1.67 20.67
CA TYR A 83 -8.25 -0.84 19.83
C TYR A 83 -8.81 0.57 19.69
N SER A 84 -7.94 1.53 19.37
CA SER A 84 -8.37 2.84 18.87
C SER A 84 -8.56 2.76 17.35
N TYR A 85 -9.70 3.25 16.88
CA TYR A 85 -10.08 3.27 15.46
C TYR A 85 -10.08 4.71 14.90
N ARG A 86 -9.88 4.85 13.58
CA ARG A 86 -9.72 6.09 12.78
C ARG A 86 -10.51 7.35 13.19
N ASP A 87 -11.67 7.19 13.84
CA ASP A 87 -12.60 8.28 14.17
C ASP A 87 -12.51 8.77 15.62
N GLU A 88 -11.76 8.07 16.48
CA GLU A 88 -11.42 8.56 17.81
C GLU A 88 -10.16 9.41 17.70
N THR A 89 -10.32 10.73 17.59
CA THR A 89 -9.21 11.67 17.74
C THR A 89 -8.55 11.42 19.09
N LEU A 90 -7.33 10.87 19.10
CA LEU A 90 -6.52 10.86 20.30
C LEU A 90 -6.34 12.33 20.75
N PRO A 91 -6.64 12.69 22.01
CA PRO A 91 -6.62 14.08 22.48
C PRO A 91 -5.27 14.80 22.28
N CYS A 92 -4.19 14.07 21.98
CA CYS A 92 -2.82 14.54 21.96
C CYS A 92 -2.17 14.64 20.57
N ALA A 93 -2.87 14.37 19.45
CA ALA A 93 -2.24 14.37 18.12
C ALA A 93 -2.94 15.33 17.12
N GLU A 94 -2.34 16.49 16.87
CA GLU A 94 -2.84 17.52 15.92
C GLU A 94 -2.61 17.17 14.44
N THR A 95 -1.71 16.24 14.10
CA THR A 95 -1.36 15.90 12.70
C THR A 95 -1.89 14.54 12.24
N ARG A 96 -2.56 14.53 11.09
CA ARG A 96 -3.35 13.44 10.49
C ARG A 96 -2.54 12.27 9.88
N VAL A 97 -1.54 11.73 10.57
CA VAL A 97 -1.00 10.41 10.21
C VAL A 97 -1.72 9.40 11.09
N ARG A 98 -2.76 8.75 10.56
CA ARG A 98 -3.61 7.86 11.34
C ARG A 98 -3.39 6.41 10.91
N ALA A 99 -3.11 5.56 11.90
CA ALA A 99 -3.21 4.13 11.75
C ALA A 99 -4.67 3.71 11.51
N ASP A 100 -4.89 2.58 10.85
CA ASP A 100 -6.22 1.99 10.75
C ASP A 100 -6.69 1.43 12.10
N PHE A 101 -5.83 0.67 12.78
CA PHE A 101 -6.10 0.11 14.10
C PHE A 101 -4.87 0.22 14.99
N TRP A 102 -5.04 0.70 16.22
CA TRP A 102 -3.94 0.86 17.18
C TRP A 102 -4.26 0.19 18.52
N TYR A 103 -3.40 -0.73 18.95
CA TYR A 103 -3.38 -1.32 20.28
C TYR A 103 -2.22 -0.72 21.08
N LEU A 104 -2.53 0.01 22.15
CA LEU A 104 -1.52 0.52 23.07
C LEU A 104 -1.45 -0.41 24.28
N THR A 105 -0.29 -1.02 24.52
CA THR A 105 -0.04 -1.83 25.72
C THR A 105 0.73 -1.00 26.74
N GLU A 106 1.04 -1.58 27.90
CA GLU A 106 1.86 -0.92 28.93
C GLU A 106 3.31 -0.67 28.48
N ASP A 107 3.80 -1.43 27.51
CA ASP A 107 5.22 -1.58 27.23
C ASP A 107 5.62 -1.52 25.75
N HIS A 108 4.66 -1.52 24.83
CA HIS A 108 4.86 -1.30 23.41
C HIS A 108 3.55 -0.86 22.72
N SER A 109 3.64 -0.58 21.42
CA SER A 109 2.49 -0.30 20.57
C SER A 109 2.38 -1.33 19.46
N VAL A 110 1.17 -1.71 19.10
CA VAL A 110 0.88 -2.55 17.93
C VAL A 110 -0.04 -1.78 17.01
N VAL A 111 0.37 -1.60 15.76
CA VAL A 111 -0.44 -0.96 14.73
C VAL A 111 -0.75 -1.99 13.65
N LEU A 112 -2.01 -2.04 13.22
CA LEU A 112 -2.43 -2.75 12.03
C LEU A 112 -2.83 -1.73 10.96
N GLU A 113 -2.20 -1.83 9.78
CA GLU A 113 -2.58 -1.13 8.56
C GLU A 113 -3.21 -2.13 7.58
N VAL A 114 -4.39 -1.80 7.07
CA VAL A 114 -5.13 -2.61 6.08
C VAL A 114 -4.84 -2.05 4.69
N ASP A 115 -3.87 -2.67 4.03
CA ASP A 115 -3.33 -2.19 2.76
C ASP A 115 -4.06 -2.84 1.57
N GLU A 116 -5.15 -2.23 1.12
CA GLU A 116 -5.85 -2.66 -0.09
C GLU A 116 -4.88 -2.69 -1.30
N HIS A 117 -4.90 -3.79 -2.05
CA HIS A 117 -3.97 -4.07 -3.14
C HIS A 117 -2.50 -3.84 -2.78
N HIS A 118 -2.11 -4.19 -1.54
CA HIS A 118 -0.74 -4.05 -1.02
C HIS A 118 -0.11 -2.67 -1.30
N HIS A 119 -0.95 -1.64 -1.35
CA HIS A 119 -0.60 -0.27 -1.71
C HIS A 119 0.32 -0.19 -2.94
N GLN A 120 0.05 -0.99 -3.98
CA GLN A 120 0.93 -1.08 -5.16
C GLN A 120 1.14 0.25 -5.88
N SER A 121 0.18 1.18 -5.78
CA SER A 121 0.25 2.51 -6.36
C SER A 121 1.09 3.50 -5.54
N TYR A 122 1.50 3.12 -4.32
CA TYR A 122 2.29 3.97 -3.44
C TYR A 122 3.78 3.69 -3.62
N GLU A 123 4.54 4.77 -3.64
CA GLU A 123 5.99 4.73 -3.57
C GLU A 123 6.44 4.12 -2.25
N VAL A 124 7.38 3.17 -2.33
CA VAL A 124 7.88 2.41 -1.16
C VAL A 124 8.47 3.34 -0.09
N THR A 125 9.17 4.37 -0.52
CA THR A 125 9.75 5.41 0.34
C THR A 125 8.68 6.18 1.11
N CYS A 126 7.57 6.56 0.47
CA CYS A 126 6.44 7.22 1.13
C CYS A 126 5.85 6.32 2.22
N GLU A 127 5.73 5.02 1.93
CA GLU A 127 5.27 4.04 2.90
C GLU A 127 6.23 3.95 4.09
N ILE A 128 7.55 3.92 3.86
CA ILE A 128 8.54 3.89 4.94
C ILE A 128 8.49 5.16 5.79
N VAL A 129 8.37 6.33 5.17
CA VAL A 129 8.19 7.60 5.90
C VAL A 129 6.90 7.57 6.72
N ARG A 130 5.81 6.99 6.20
CA ARG A 130 4.56 6.82 6.97
C ARG A 130 4.78 5.93 8.20
N MET A 131 5.51 4.80 8.06
CA MET A 131 5.83 3.92 9.19
C MET A 131 6.60 4.67 10.29
N GLN A 132 7.58 5.51 9.91
CA GLN A 132 8.31 6.33 10.86
C GLN A 132 7.40 7.35 11.55
N LYS A 133 6.53 8.04 10.79
CA LYS A 133 5.58 9.01 11.36
C LYS A 133 4.57 8.39 12.31
N LEU A 134 4.24 7.10 12.16
CA LEU A 134 3.41 6.38 13.13
C LEU A 134 4.19 6.12 14.42
N HIS A 135 5.45 5.69 14.32
CA HIS A 135 6.31 5.52 15.48
C HIS A 135 6.56 6.85 16.22
N ASP A 136 6.79 7.93 15.49
CA ASP A 136 7.07 9.26 16.07
C ASP A 136 5.88 9.86 16.84
N GLN A 137 4.68 9.30 16.72
CA GLN A 137 3.54 9.70 17.57
C GLN A 137 3.64 9.15 18.99
N ARG A 138 4.41 8.08 19.20
CA ARG A 138 4.65 7.41 20.49
C ARG A 138 6.10 6.91 20.58
N PRO A 139 7.10 7.79 20.45
CA PRO A 139 8.51 7.40 20.37
C PRO A 139 9.02 6.73 21.66
N GLU A 140 8.30 6.87 22.78
CA GLU A 140 8.58 6.20 24.05
C GLU A 140 8.27 4.68 24.02
N TYR A 141 7.50 4.21 23.05
CA TYR A 141 7.10 2.81 22.91
C TYR A 141 7.67 2.20 21.63
N PRO A 142 8.31 1.00 21.72
CA PRO A 142 8.58 0.20 20.54
C PRO A 142 7.30 -0.04 19.74
N LEU A 143 7.39 -0.01 18.41
CA LEU A 143 6.26 -0.20 17.51
C LEU A 143 6.33 -1.55 16.82
N HIS A 144 5.30 -2.39 16.98
CA HIS A 144 5.05 -3.53 16.11
C HIS A 144 4.02 -3.14 15.05
N LEU A 145 4.47 -2.94 13.82
CA LEU A 145 3.60 -2.62 12.69
C LEU A 145 3.28 -3.86 11.87
N ILE A 146 2.00 -4.23 11.82
CA ILE A 146 1.46 -5.29 10.98
C ILE A 146 0.83 -4.67 9.75
N ARG A 147 1.31 -5.07 8.57
CA ARG A 147 0.80 -4.63 7.27
C ARG A 147 0.04 -5.76 6.62
N PHE A 148 -1.29 -5.63 6.53
CA PHE A 148 -2.17 -6.69 6.06
C PHE A 148 -2.73 -6.36 4.68
N ASN A 149 -2.43 -7.19 3.69
CA ASN A 149 -3.08 -7.14 2.38
C ASN A 149 -4.26 -8.13 2.33
N PRO A 150 -5.51 -7.65 2.38
CA PRO A 150 -6.68 -8.52 2.38
C PRO A 150 -6.97 -9.16 1.02
N HIS A 151 -6.35 -8.69 -0.07
CA HIS A 151 -6.54 -9.22 -1.42
C HIS A 151 -5.66 -10.42 -1.75
N CYS A 152 -4.89 -10.95 -0.80
CA CYS A 152 -4.19 -12.21 -1.03
C CYS A 152 -5.18 -13.36 -1.20
N ASP A 153 -4.80 -14.34 -2.02
CA ASP A 153 -5.60 -15.54 -2.28
C ASP A 153 -5.47 -16.61 -1.17
N ASP A 154 -4.89 -16.26 -0.03
CA ASP A 154 -4.74 -17.16 1.11
C ASP A 154 -6.08 -17.36 1.82
N PRO A 155 -6.64 -18.58 1.88
CA PRO A 155 -7.89 -18.85 2.58
C PRO A 155 -7.76 -18.69 4.11
N PHE A 156 -6.55 -18.75 4.67
CA PHE A 156 -6.27 -18.64 6.11
C PHE A 156 -5.80 -17.24 6.53
N LYS A 157 -5.93 -16.25 5.65
CA LYS A 157 -5.45 -14.87 5.91
C LYS A 157 -6.08 -14.24 7.15
N ARG A 158 -7.35 -14.55 7.44
CA ARG A 158 -8.05 -14.06 8.63
C ARG A 158 -7.43 -14.65 9.89
N GLU A 159 -7.32 -15.97 9.96
CA GLU A 159 -6.77 -16.69 11.10
C GLU A 159 -5.31 -16.27 11.35
N THR A 160 -4.55 -16.13 10.26
CA THR A 160 -3.17 -15.64 10.28
C THR A 160 -3.10 -14.23 10.86
N LEU A 161 -3.93 -13.30 10.38
CA LEU A 161 -3.99 -11.93 10.91
C LEU A 161 -4.30 -11.91 12.41
N LEU A 162 -5.36 -12.61 12.83
CA LEU A 162 -5.79 -12.60 14.24
C LEU A 162 -4.72 -13.23 15.14
N LYS A 163 -4.07 -14.31 14.68
CA LYS A 163 -2.95 -14.92 15.41
C LYS A 163 -1.76 -13.97 15.52
N THR A 164 -1.34 -13.35 14.42
CA THR A 164 -0.21 -12.41 14.43
C THR A 164 -0.48 -11.21 15.32
N LEU A 165 -1.71 -10.68 15.34
CA LEU A 165 -2.09 -9.60 16.25
C LEU A 165 -1.96 -10.02 17.73
N ARG A 166 -2.47 -11.21 18.09
CA ARG A 166 -2.32 -11.72 19.46
C ARG A 166 -0.86 -11.90 19.85
N ASP A 167 -0.08 -12.51 18.96
CA ASP A 167 1.36 -12.72 19.18
C ASP A 167 2.07 -11.37 19.34
N ALA A 168 1.74 -10.38 18.52
CA ALA A 168 2.29 -9.04 18.61
C ALA A 168 1.99 -8.38 19.95
N ILE A 169 0.72 -8.37 20.38
CA ILE A 169 0.26 -7.79 21.65
C ILE A 169 0.88 -8.51 22.86
N ALA A 170 1.07 -9.83 22.78
CA ALA A 170 1.60 -10.62 23.89
C ALA A 170 3.14 -10.63 23.97
N MET A 171 3.87 -10.20 22.93
CA MET A 171 5.32 -10.35 22.82
C MET A 171 6.06 -9.01 22.67
N PRO A 172 6.16 -8.20 23.74
CA PRO A 172 6.79 -6.87 23.70
C PRO A 172 8.26 -6.87 23.28
N ASN A 173 8.97 -7.97 23.55
CA ASN A 173 10.39 -8.09 23.29
C ASN A 173 10.72 -8.13 21.79
N ARG A 174 9.76 -8.46 20.93
CA ARG A 174 10.01 -8.55 19.48
C ARG A 174 10.41 -7.20 18.89
N SER A 175 9.64 -6.14 19.17
CA SER A 175 9.92 -4.79 18.66
C SER A 175 11.09 -4.11 19.37
N ARG A 176 11.35 -4.45 20.63
CA ARG A 176 12.49 -3.91 21.40
C ARG A 176 13.85 -4.31 20.84
N ASN A 177 13.93 -5.47 20.21
CA ASN A 177 15.16 -5.98 19.63
C ASN A 177 15.45 -5.38 18.23
N GLU A 178 14.49 -4.65 17.65
CA GLU A 178 14.70 -3.97 16.38
C GLU A 178 15.49 -2.67 16.59
N PRO A 179 16.64 -2.47 15.92
CA PRO A 179 17.48 -1.27 16.11
C PRO A 179 16.76 0.05 15.84
N SER A 180 15.72 0.03 15.00
CA SER A 180 14.92 1.22 14.69
C SER A 180 13.80 1.51 15.69
N GLY A 181 13.55 0.61 16.65
CA GLY A 181 12.35 0.63 17.50
C GLY A 181 11.07 0.17 16.79
N ILE A 182 11.12 -0.08 15.48
CA ILE A 182 9.98 -0.51 14.67
C ILE A 182 10.22 -1.95 14.17
N LEU A 183 9.35 -2.88 14.52
CA LEU A 183 9.22 -4.18 13.86
C LEU A 183 8.12 -4.11 12.81
N VAL A 184 8.36 -4.67 11.62
CA VAL A 184 7.37 -4.72 10.55
C VAL A 184 7.12 -6.16 10.10
N GLU A 185 5.88 -6.62 10.23
CA GLU A 185 5.38 -7.91 9.73
C GLU A 185 4.41 -7.68 8.57
N TYR A 186 4.58 -8.43 7.48
CA TYR A 186 3.75 -8.32 6.27
C TYR A 186 2.91 -9.59 6.11
N ILE A 187 1.59 -9.44 6.02
CA ILE A 187 0.64 -10.56 5.87
C ILE A 187 -0.08 -10.42 4.54
N GLY A 188 -0.05 -11.48 3.71
CA GLY A 188 -0.70 -11.48 2.40
C GLY A 188 0.02 -10.66 1.31
N TYR A 189 1.24 -10.19 1.58
CA TYR A 189 2.04 -9.47 0.60
C TYR A 189 2.74 -10.43 -0.38
N PRO A 190 2.85 -10.09 -1.67
CA PRO A 190 3.76 -10.78 -2.56
C PRO A 190 5.21 -10.65 -2.05
N ARG A 191 5.98 -11.75 -2.09
CA ARG A 191 7.37 -11.79 -1.61
C ARG A 191 8.27 -10.72 -2.25
N SER A 192 8.03 -10.37 -3.51
CA SER A 192 8.75 -9.32 -4.22
C SER A 192 8.53 -7.94 -3.59
N ARG A 193 7.29 -7.60 -3.26
CA ARG A 193 6.93 -6.33 -2.62
C ARG A 193 7.45 -6.27 -1.19
N GLU A 194 7.31 -7.36 -0.43
CA GLU A 194 7.89 -7.45 0.92
C GLU A 194 9.39 -7.21 0.89
N ARG A 195 10.12 -7.91 0.01
CA ARG A 195 11.58 -7.74 -0.14
C ARG A 195 11.93 -6.28 -0.47
N LEU A 196 11.24 -5.68 -1.43
CA LEU A 196 11.47 -4.29 -1.82
C LEU A 196 11.28 -3.34 -0.64
N MET A 197 10.20 -3.50 0.14
CA MET A 197 9.93 -2.70 1.34
C MET A 197 11.02 -2.87 2.40
N ARG A 198 11.41 -4.12 2.71
CA ARG A 198 12.45 -4.43 3.70
C ARG A 198 13.81 -3.85 3.29
N THR A 199 14.27 -4.12 2.07
CA THR A 199 15.56 -3.62 1.57
C THR A 199 15.60 -2.10 1.54
N THR A 200 14.54 -1.44 1.08
CA THR A 200 14.51 0.03 1.04
C THR A 200 14.56 0.62 2.45
N ARG A 201 13.83 0.02 3.42
CA ARG A 201 13.90 0.44 4.83
C ARG A 201 15.30 0.28 5.40
N GLU A 202 15.94 -0.87 5.19
CA GLU A 202 17.30 -1.12 5.67
C GLU A 202 18.32 -0.12 5.10
N LEU A 203 18.23 0.20 3.80
CA LEU A 203 19.10 1.19 3.16
C LEU A 203 18.91 2.58 3.77
N LEU A 204 17.66 3.00 3.99
CA LEU A 204 17.35 4.28 4.62
C LEU A 204 17.91 4.34 6.06
N LEU A 205 17.69 3.30 6.86
CA LEU A 205 18.19 3.23 8.23
C LEU A 205 19.72 3.26 8.31
N ARG A 206 20.41 2.57 7.38
CA ARG A 206 21.89 2.59 7.31
C ARG A 206 22.41 3.98 6.98
N ASN A 207 21.78 4.69 6.03
CA ASN A 207 22.21 6.03 5.64
C ASN A 207 21.98 7.05 6.75
N VAL A 208 20.85 6.96 7.48
CA VAL A 208 20.59 7.78 8.67
C VAL A 208 21.61 7.49 9.78
N GLY A 209 21.87 6.21 10.07
CA GLY A 209 22.83 5.81 11.10
C GLY A 209 24.26 6.24 10.78
N ALA A 210 24.69 6.15 9.53
CA ALA A 210 26.01 6.60 9.07
C ALA A 210 26.18 8.12 9.19
N ALA A 211 25.11 8.88 8.92
CA ALA A 211 25.12 10.32 9.13
C ALA A 211 25.21 10.70 10.61
N ASN A 212 24.44 10.04 11.47
CA ASN A 212 24.45 10.30 12.92
C ASN A 212 25.80 9.95 13.57
N SER A 213 26.41 8.83 13.18
CA SER A 213 27.72 8.41 13.72
C SER A 213 28.88 9.31 13.27
N ARG A 214 28.86 9.81 12.02
CA ARG A 214 29.80 10.86 11.59
C ARG A 214 29.57 12.18 12.32
N GLY A 215 28.31 12.54 12.59
CA GLY A 215 27.97 13.71 13.39
C GLY A 215 28.48 13.63 14.83
N ALA A 216 28.32 12.47 15.48
CA ALA A 216 28.76 12.24 16.86
C ALA A 216 30.29 12.23 17.01
N LEU A 217 31.02 11.57 16.09
CA LEU A 217 32.49 11.59 16.05
C LEU A 217 33.08 12.98 15.86
N LEU A 218 32.33 13.90 15.23
CA LEU A 218 32.72 15.31 15.09
C LEU A 218 32.31 16.14 16.31
N ALA A 219 31.22 15.80 17.01
CA ALA A 219 30.74 16.53 18.19
C ALA A 219 31.62 16.32 19.44
N ASP A 220 32.16 15.11 19.64
CA ASP A 220 33.09 14.82 20.75
C ASP A 220 34.43 15.58 20.65
N ARG A 221 34.73 16.19 19.49
CA ARG A 221 35.92 17.00 19.31
C ARG A 221 35.75 18.47 19.70
N ASP A 222 34.53 19.01 19.72
CA ASP A 222 34.31 20.45 19.81
C ASP A 222 33.39 20.91 20.96
N GLY A 223 32.91 20.01 21.83
CA GLY A 223 32.11 20.40 23.01
C GLY A 223 30.79 21.11 22.66
N GLY A 224 30.20 20.75 21.52
CA GLY A 224 29.08 21.46 20.89
C GLY A 224 27.73 21.30 21.59
N ASP A 225 26.95 22.37 21.55
CA ASP A 225 25.63 22.55 22.15
C ASP A 225 24.59 21.55 21.57
N ARG A 226 23.74 20.97 22.44
CA ARG A 226 22.65 20.04 22.05
C ARG A 226 21.69 20.67 21.03
N ALA A 227 21.55 21.99 21.02
CA ALA A 227 20.79 22.72 20.00
C ALA A 227 21.36 22.55 18.59
N GLU A 228 22.69 22.49 18.46
CA GLU A 228 23.38 22.32 17.18
C GLU A 228 23.26 20.87 16.66
N ALA A 229 23.27 19.89 17.56
CA ALA A 229 23.02 18.48 17.21
C ALA A 229 21.58 18.27 16.69
N ALA A 230 20.59 18.94 17.30
CA ALA A 230 19.20 18.89 16.83
C ALA A 230 19.01 19.61 15.47
N GLU A 231 19.69 20.73 15.24
CA GLU A 231 19.69 21.43 13.95
C GLU A 231 20.40 20.62 12.85
N ARG A 232 21.45 19.87 13.20
CA ARG A 232 22.11 18.93 12.29
C ARG A 232 21.23 17.74 11.92
N MET A 233 20.49 17.15 12.87
CA MET A 233 19.51 16.11 12.55
C MET A 233 18.41 16.64 11.62
N ARG A 234 17.95 17.88 11.82
CA ARG A 234 17.02 18.55 10.90
C ARG A 234 17.61 18.70 9.50
N ARG A 235 18.87 19.09 9.36
CA ARG A 235 19.55 19.12 8.05
C ARG A 235 19.68 17.75 7.40
N CYS A 236 20.04 16.72 8.16
CA CYS A 236 20.14 15.37 7.60
C CYS A 236 18.78 14.81 7.15
N ALA A 237 17.71 15.14 7.88
CA ALA A 237 16.36 14.85 7.43
C ALA A 237 16.01 15.64 6.15
N SER A 238 16.42 16.91 6.04
CA SER A 238 16.30 17.70 4.81
C SER A 238 17.08 17.08 3.64
N ASP A 239 18.33 16.67 3.86
CA ASP A 239 19.18 16.04 2.83
C ASP A 239 18.58 14.71 2.34
N LEU A 240 17.91 13.96 3.23
CA LEU A 240 17.16 12.75 2.87
C LEU A 240 15.91 13.09 2.06
N VAL A 241 15.21 14.17 2.38
CA VAL A 241 14.08 14.67 1.60
C VAL A 241 14.56 15.16 0.22
N ASP A 242 15.69 15.85 0.16
CA ASP A 242 16.26 16.36 -1.08
C ASP A 242 16.80 15.22 -1.96
N ALA A 243 17.49 14.24 -1.38
CA ALA A 243 17.92 13.03 -2.06
C ALA A 243 16.71 12.23 -2.59
N TYR A 244 15.61 12.21 -1.83
CA TYR A 244 14.38 11.58 -2.24
C TYR A 244 13.68 12.32 -3.38
N GLU A 245 13.57 13.65 -3.31
CA GLU A 245 12.99 14.45 -4.40
C GLU A 245 13.87 14.38 -5.66
N ALA A 246 15.20 14.32 -5.52
CA ALA A 246 16.12 14.07 -6.63
C ALA A 246 15.88 12.70 -7.27
N TYR A 247 15.75 11.64 -6.46
CA TYR A 247 15.41 10.30 -6.95
C TYR A 247 14.06 10.26 -7.68
N LYS A 248 13.04 10.87 -7.11
CA LYS A 248 11.69 10.98 -7.69
C LYS A 248 11.70 11.72 -9.02
N ASN A 249 12.49 12.79 -9.14
CA ASN A 249 12.67 13.51 -10.40
C ASN A 249 13.39 12.65 -11.45
N ALA A 250 14.45 11.93 -11.07
CA ALA A 250 15.13 11.00 -11.96
C ALA A 250 14.20 9.86 -12.44
N CYS A 251 13.33 9.34 -11.57
CA CYS A 251 12.34 8.34 -11.95
C CYS A 251 11.29 8.89 -12.94
N ARG A 252 10.82 10.14 -12.77
CA ARG A 252 9.93 10.79 -13.75
C ARG A 252 10.59 10.93 -15.12
N GLU A 253 11.87 11.29 -15.14
CA GLU A 253 12.64 11.41 -16.38
C GLU A 253 12.78 10.05 -17.10
N CYS A 254 13.03 8.96 -16.37
CA CYS A 254 13.09 7.62 -16.94
C CYS A 254 11.75 7.12 -17.52
N VAL A 255 10.62 7.44 -16.87
CA VAL A 255 9.28 7.11 -17.37
C VAL A 255 8.95 7.91 -18.63
N HIS A 256 9.34 9.18 -18.70
CA HIS A 256 9.15 10.00 -19.90
C HIS A 256 10.11 9.65 -21.05
N ALA A 257 11.27 9.06 -20.74
CA ALA A 257 12.24 8.61 -21.75
C ALA A 257 11.89 7.25 -22.39
N GLY A 258 10.78 6.59 -22.00
CA GLY A 258 10.36 5.31 -22.57
C GLY A 258 11.29 4.13 -22.25
N ALA A 259 12.11 4.24 -21.20
CA ALA A 259 13.15 3.27 -20.87
C ALA A 259 12.67 2.05 -20.06
N ILE A 260 11.39 2.01 -19.68
CA ILE A 260 10.78 0.87 -18.98
C ILE A 260 9.41 0.61 -19.65
N SER A 261 9.36 -0.42 -20.50
CA SER A 261 8.15 -1.02 -21.04
C SER A 261 7.72 -2.23 -20.21
#